data_AF-A0A377HMD3-F1
#
_entry.id   AF-A0A377HMD3-F1
#
_cell.length_a   1.000
_cell.length_b   1.000
_cell.length_c   1.000
_cell.angle_alpha   90.00
_cell.angle_beta   90.00
_cell.angle_gamma   90.00
#
_symmetry.space_group_name_H-M   'P 1'
#
loop_
_entity.id
_entity.type
_entity.pdbx_description
1 polymer ?
#
loop_
_entity_poly.entity_id
_entity_poly.type
_entity_poly.pdbx_seq_one_letter_code
_entity_poly.pdbx_strand_id
1 'polypeptide(L)'
;MLKDPGPQQYEIEMVTLEQLVPKNHLVRKIDAAVDFEFIRDEVAHLYCHYNGRPAIDPVRLFKILLLGFLFGVKSERQLVKDIEVNVAYRWFLRMSLTEKVIDASTLSQNRRRRFNDTDVFERIFIRIVEQAMSKGMVDGRTLFTDSTHLKANANKRKYRNELVKQNVSAYAELLDEAVDADRAAEGKRPLKPKDGHIEKNTKVSTTDPDSGFMTRDQKPQGFFYLDHRTVDGKHGIILDTHVTPGNVNDAQPYIARLDTTLARFTLSPVAAGLDAGYFTATICHELEQRQILPVMGYRRPHRTKNPIKKKHFHYDKETDRYLCPQGQELIYKTTNRQAYREYHSDPQTCKTCPLREDCTKSKNHKRVITRHLFEKSVENANALRLTAWGKKVYRRRAETVERSFADAKQHHGHRYARFRGLLKVQIQCFLAAAAQNIKKIALMEAYLRKTGLNARQIVQIVTQFSVYGLKAA
;
A
#
# COMPACT_ATOMS: atom_id res chain seq x y z
N MET A 1 31.95 -51.14 -8.84
CA MET A 1 31.66 -51.14 -10.28
C MET A 1 30.73 -49.97 -10.56
N LEU A 2 31.18 -48.93 -11.25
CA LEU A 2 30.26 -47.98 -11.88
C LEU A 2 29.57 -48.74 -13.01
N LYS A 3 28.24 -48.81 -13.00
CA LYS A 3 27.49 -49.31 -14.16
C LYS A 3 27.54 -48.23 -15.24
N ASP A 4 27.86 -48.62 -16.46
CA ASP A 4 27.69 -47.74 -17.61
C ASP A 4 26.19 -47.45 -17.77
N PRO A 5 25.76 -46.18 -17.65
CA PRO A 5 24.35 -45.84 -17.78
C PRO A 5 23.93 -45.99 -19.25
N GLY A 6 22.98 -46.88 -19.52
CA GLY A 6 22.26 -46.92 -20.79
C GLY A 6 21.36 -45.68 -20.97
N PRO A 7 20.91 -45.37 -22.18
CA PRO A 7 20.10 -44.19 -22.44
C PRO A 7 18.63 -44.42 -22.00
N GLN A 8 18.37 -44.23 -20.71
CA GLN A 8 17.03 -44.34 -20.08
C GLN A 8 15.96 -43.46 -20.72
N GLN A 9 16.34 -42.42 -21.49
CA GLN A 9 15.42 -41.48 -22.13
C GLN A 9 14.50 -42.10 -23.19
N TYR A 10 14.84 -43.28 -23.70
CA TYR A 10 14.05 -43.98 -24.72
C TYR A 10 13.12 -45.05 -24.13
N GLU A 11 13.17 -45.29 -22.82
CA GLU A 11 12.29 -46.26 -22.15
C GLU A 11 10.87 -45.70 -22.01
N ILE A 12 9.88 -46.55 -22.28
CA ILE A 12 8.47 -46.18 -22.11
C ILE A 12 8.09 -46.40 -20.65
N GLU A 13 7.83 -45.31 -19.94
CA GLU A 13 7.31 -45.33 -18.58
C GLU A 13 5.80 -45.02 -18.54
N MET A 14 5.01 -45.91 -17.95
CA MET A 14 3.58 -45.65 -17.68
C MET A 14 3.42 -45.01 -16.31
N VAL A 15 3.31 -43.68 -16.29
CA VAL A 15 3.16 -42.87 -15.07
C VAL A 15 2.02 -41.88 -15.21
N THR A 16 1.38 -41.56 -14.08
CA THR A 16 0.38 -40.48 -14.02
C THR A 16 1.05 -39.17 -13.62
N LEU A 17 0.49 -38.03 -14.07
CA LEU A 17 0.92 -36.71 -13.59
C LEU A 17 0.81 -36.60 -12.06
N GLU A 18 -0.15 -37.33 -11.47
CA GLU A 18 -0.34 -37.38 -10.02
C GLU A 18 0.86 -38.01 -9.29
N GLN A 19 1.46 -39.06 -9.85
CA GLN A 19 2.64 -39.70 -9.27
C GLN A 19 3.91 -38.83 -9.44
N LEU A 20 4.01 -38.09 -10.54
CA LEU A 20 5.21 -37.30 -10.86
C LEU A 20 5.36 -36.04 -10.02
N VAL A 21 4.25 -35.45 -9.54
CA VAL A 21 4.29 -34.22 -8.75
C VAL A 21 4.33 -34.54 -7.25
N PRO A 22 5.40 -34.16 -6.52
CA PRO A 22 5.51 -34.47 -5.10
C PRO A 22 4.32 -33.96 -4.28
N LYS A 23 3.78 -34.80 -3.37
CA LYS A 23 2.58 -34.47 -2.55
C LYS A 23 2.70 -33.14 -1.78
N ASN A 24 3.91 -32.78 -1.37
CA ASN A 24 4.20 -31.55 -0.61
C ASN A 24 4.53 -30.32 -1.49
N HIS A 25 4.46 -30.44 -2.82
CA HIS A 25 4.75 -29.36 -3.75
C HIS A 25 3.78 -28.19 -3.59
N LEU A 26 4.25 -26.95 -3.84
CA LEU A 26 3.48 -25.73 -3.62
C LEU A 26 2.18 -25.71 -4.45
N VAL A 27 2.24 -26.11 -5.72
CA VAL A 27 1.06 -26.08 -6.61
C VAL A 27 -0.06 -27.00 -6.13
N ARG A 28 0.26 -28.11 -5.46
CA ARG A 28 -0.74 -29.00 -4.86
C ARG A 28 -1.41 -28.36 -3.66
N LYS A 29 -0.62 -27.70 -2.81
CA LYS A 29 -1.15 -26.93 -1.67
C LYS A 29 -2.06 -25.81 -2.15
N ILE A 30 -1.70 -25.16 -3.26
CA ILE A 30 -2.52 -24.09 -3.87
C ILE A 30 -3.82 -24.66 -4.44
N ASP A 31 -3.75 -25.69 -5.27
CA ASP A 31 -4.94 -26.28 -5.90
C ASP A 31 -5.93 -26.83 -4.85
N ALA A 32 -5.43 -27.35 -3.74
CA ALA A 32 -6.27 -27.82 -2.63
C ALA A 32 -6.82 -26.71 -1.73
N ALA A 33 -6.28 -25.48 -1.80
CA ALA A 33 -6.59 -24.40 -0.85
C ALA A 33 -7.23 -23.18 -1.51
N VAL A 34 -7.26 -23.07 -2.83
CA VAL A 34 -7.88 -21.93 -3.52
C VAL A 34 -8.75 -22.46 -4.63
N ASP A 35 -10.02 -22.07 -4.61
CA ASP A 35 -10.91 -22.30 -5.72
C ASP A 35 -10.63 -21.25 -6.80
N PHE A 36 -10.43 -21.68 -8.04
CA PHE A 36 -10.23 -20.82 -9.19
C PHE A 36 -11.41 -20.84 -10.16
N GLU A 37 -12.40 -21.69 -9.93
CA GLU A 37 -13.51 -21.89 -10.88
C GLU A 37 -14.38 -20.64 -10.99
N PHE A 38 -14.48 -19.84 -9.92
CA PHE A 38 -15.14 -18.53 -9.90
C PHE A 38 -14.66 -17.59 -11.03
N ILE A 39 -13.43 -17.76 -11.55
CA ILE A 39 -12.89 -16.94 -12.63
C ILE A 39 -13.74 -17.07 -13.89
N ARG A 40 -14.36 -18.23 -14.16
CA ARG A 40 -15.23 -18.40 -15.34
C ARG A 40 -16.42 -17.45 -15.28
N ASP A 41 -17.05 -17.35 -14.11
CA ASP A 41 -18.22 -16.49 -13.91
C ASP A 41 -17.82 -15.01 -14.06
N GLU A 42 -16.69 -14.61 -13.46
CA GLU A 42 -16.18 -13.24 -13.52
C GLU A 42 -15.92 -12.75 -14.96
N VAL A 43 -15.54 -13.66 -15.86
CA VAL A 43 -15.18 -13.29 -17.24
C VAL A 43 -16.18 -13.75 -18.28
N ALA A 44 -17.25 -14.47 -17.92
CA ALA A 44 -18.19 -15.07 -18.87
C ALA A 44 -18.71 -14.05 -19.91
N HIS A 45 -19.05 -12.84 -19.45
CA HIS A 45 -19.52 -11.73 -20.28
C HIS A 45 -18.53 -11.27 -21.37
N LEU A 46 -17.25 -11.65 -21.28
CA LEU A 46 -16.20 -11.34 -22.25
C LEU A 46 -15.97 -12.46 -23.27
N TYR A 47 -16.75 -13.54 -23.21
CA TYR A 47 -16.61 -14.71 -24.06
C TYR A 47 -17.91 -14.96 -24.84
N CYS A 48 -17.77 -15.38 -26.09
CA CYS A 48 -18.90 -15.86 -26.88
C CYS A 48 -19.03 -17.37 -26.69
N HIS A 49 -20.25 -17.85 -26.39
CA HIS A 49 -20.52 -19.26 -26.16
C HIS A 49 -20.70 -20.08 -27.44
N TYR A 50 -21.09 -19.44 -28.54
CA TYR A 50 -21.63 -20.14 -29.72
C TYR A 50 -20.91 -19.83 -31.04
N ASN A 51 -19.92 -18.94 -31.05
CA ASN A 51 -19.27 -18.52 -32.30
C ASN A 51 -17.76 -18.30 -32.14
N GLY A 52 -17.03 -18.58 -33.22
CA GLY A 52 -15.59 -18.36 -33.36
C GLY A 52 -14.71 -19.54 -32.91
N ARG A 53 -13.40 -19.34 -33.00
CA ARG A 53 -12.41 -20.31 -32.53
C ARG A 53 -12.55 -20.48 -31.01
N PRO A 54 -12.64 -21.72 -30.49
CA PRO A 54 -12.69 -21.98 -29.06
C PRO A 54 -11.55 -21.29 -28.32
N ALA A 55 -11.90 -20.47 -27.33
CA ALA A 55 -10.92 -19.80 -26.50
C ALA A 55 -10.31 -20.79 -25.50
N ILE A 56 -9.09 -20.48 -25.05
CA ILE A 56 -8.51 -21.20 -23.91
C ILE A 56 -9.35 -20.92 -22.67
N ASP A 57 -9.54 -21.97 -21.87
CA ASP A 57 -10.22 -21.89 -20.58
C ASP A 57 -9.67 -20.72 -19.74
N PRO A 58 -10.51 -19.74 -19.33
CA PRO A 58 -10.04 -18.59 -18.59
C PRO A 58 -9.39 -18.97 -17.26
N VAL A 59 -9.87 -20.01 -16.57
CA VAL A 59 -9.22 -20.49 -15.32
C VAL A 59 -7.78 -20.88 -15.59
N ARG A 60 -7.55 -21.71 -16.64
CA ARG A 60 -6.21 -22.08 -17.08
C ARG A 60 -5.36 -20.86 -17.44
N LEU A 61 -5.94 -19.88 -18.17
CA LEU A 61 -5.24 -18.67 -18.58
C LEU A 61 -4.74 -17.84 -17.37
N PHE A 62 -5.60 -17.64 -16.37
CA PHE A 62 -5.23 -16.92 -15.15
C PHE A 62 -4.28 -17.73 -14.26
N LYS A 63 -4.44 -19.05 -14.16
CA LYS A 63 -3.49 -19.93 -13.49
C LYS A 63 -2.08 -19.83 -14.11
N ILE A 64 -1.98 -19.75 -15.45
CA ILE A 64 -0.69 -19.50 -16.14
C ILE A 64 -0.09 -18.18 -15.66
N LEU A 65 -0.84 -17.08 -15.71
CA LEU A 65 -0.34 -15.78 -15.25
C LEU A 65 0.12 -15.83 -13.79
N LEU A 66 -0.68 -16.45 -12.91
CA LEU A 66 -0.37 -16.60 -11.50
C LEU A 66 0.89 -17.45 -11.27
N LEU A 67 1.14 -18.51 -12.03
CA LEU A 67 2.39 -19.29 -11.96
C LEU A 67 3.61 -18.39 -12.18
N GLY A 68 3.54 -17.49 -13.16
CA GLY A 68 4.61 -16.53 -13.43
C GLY A 68 4.92 -15.62 -12.24
N PHE A 69 3.90 -15.20 -11.48
CA PHE A 69 4.11 -14.43 -10.26
C PHE A 69 4.51 -15.31 -9.07
N LEU A 70 3.92 -16.49 -8.88
CA LEU A 70 4.19 -17.40 -7.77
C LEU A 70 5.66 -17.88 -7.75
N PHE A 71 6.22 -18.16 -8.92
CA PHE A 71 7.59 -18.66 -9.08
C PHE A 71 8.58 -17.60 -9.59
N GLY A 72 8.16 -16.33 -9.66
CA GLY A 72 9.07 -15.22 -10.01
C GLY A 72 9.54 -15.20 -11.46
N VAL A 73 8.84 -15.89 -12.38
CA VAL A 73 9.14 -15.88 -13.81
C VAL A 73 8.73 -14.53 -14.41
N LYS A 74 9.73 -13.76 -14.85
CA LYS A 74 9.53 -12.37 -15.31
C LYS A 74 9.03 -12.27 -16.75
N SER A 75 9.32 -13.28 -17.58
CA SER A 75 9.00 -13.30 -19.01
C SER A 75 7.88 -14.29 -19.29
N GLU A 76 6.80 -13.82 -19.91
CA GLU A 76 5.70 -14.68 -20.36
C GLU A 76 6.18 -15.73 -21.38
N ARG A 77 7.21 -15.43 -22.19
CA ARG A 77 7.85 -16.41 -23.08
C ARG A 77 8.60 -17.48 -22.33
N GLN A 78 9.32 -17.10 -21.27
CA GLN A 78 10.01 -18.07 -20.42
C GLN A 78 9.00 -18.94 -19.67
N LEU A 79 7.92 -18.35 -19.17
CA LEU A 79 6.84 -19.06 -18.50
C LEU A 79 6.23 -20.15 -19.39
N VAL A 80 5.98 -19.86 -20.67
CA VAL A 80 5.49 -20.86 -21.62
C VAL A 80 6.50 -22.00 -21.81
N LYS A 81 7.79 -21.68 -21.99
CA LYS A 81 8.86 -22.70 -22.07
C LYS A 81 8.96 -23.53 -20.79
N ASP A 82 8.80 -22.91 -19.63
CA ASP A 82 8.82 -23.62 -18.36
C ASP A 82 7.63 -24.59 -18.27
N ILE A 83 6.44 -24.21 -18.75
CA ILE A 83 5.26 -25.10 -18.78
C ILE A 83 5.49 -26.29 -19.73
N GLU A 84 6.23 -26.12 -20.83
CA GLU A 84 6.52 -27.21 -21.76
C GLU A 84 7.24 -28.37 -21.06
N VAL A 85 8.17 -28.08 -20.16
CA VAL A 85 9.06 -29.06 -19.52
C VAL A 85 8.74 -29.34 -18.04
N ASN A 86 7.99 -28.47 -17.35
CA ASN A 86 7.71 -28.60 -15.92
C ASN A 86 6.39 -29.33 -15.67
N VAL A 87 6.51 -30.59 -15.25
CA VAL A 87 5.37 -31.48 -14.95
C VAL A 87 4.46 -30.90 -13.86
N ALA A 88 5.01 -30.22 -12.85
CA ALA A 88 4.21 -29.61 -11.78
C ALA A 88 3.36 -28.44 -12.29
N TYR A 89 3.83 -27.69 -13.30
CA TYR A 89 3.05 -26.64 -13.93
C TYR A 89 1.93 -27.24 -14.77
N ARG A 90 2.22 -28.25 -15.60
CA ARG A 90 1.19 -28.96 -16.38
C ARG A 90 0.11 -29.57 -15.50
N TRP A 91 0.49 -30.21 -14.39
CA TRP A 91 -0.44 -30.76 -13.40
C TRP A 91 -1.38 -29.67 -12.86
N PHE A 92 -0.83 -28.52 -12.44
CA PHE A 92 -1.63 -27.41 -11.89
C PHE A 92 -2.60 -26.80 -12.91
N LEU A 93 -2.22 -26.81 -14.19
CA LEU A 93 -3.00 -26.32 -15.32
C LEU A 93 -3.98 -27.35 -15.88
N ARG A 94 -4.02 -28.57 -15.32
CA ARG A 94 -4.79 -29.71 -15.81
C ARG A 94 -4.53 -29.96 -17.30
N MET A 95 -3.24 -30.04 -17.65
CA MET A 95 -2.76 -30.30 -19.02
C MET A 95 -2.10 -31.67 -19.11
N SER A 96 -2.33 -32.41 -20.20
CA SER A 96 -1.60 -33.65 -20.46
C SER A 96 -0.13 -33.37 -20.82
N LEU A 97 0.74 -34.38 -20.84
CA LEU A 97 2.14 -34.23 -21.28
C LEU A 97 2.28 -33.98 -22.79
N THR A 98 1.33 -34.47 -23.58
CA THR A 98 1.32 -34.34 -25.04
C THR A 98 0.54 -33.10 -25.52
N GLU A 99 -0.30 -32.51 -24.65
CA GLU A 99 -1.04 -31.30 -24.97
C GLU A 99 -0.07 -30.14 -25.27
N LYS A 100 -0.31 -29.46 -26.39
CA LYS A 100 0.50 -28.32 -26.81
C LYS A 100 0.24 -27.13 -25.89
N VAL A 101 1.31 -26.52 -25.40
CA VAL A 101 1.23 -25.29 -24.60
C VAL A 101 0.83 -24.11 -25.48
N ILE A 102 0.10 -23.16 -24.88
CA ILE A 102 -0.33 -21.94 -25.57
C ILE A 102 0.88 -21.13 -26.06
N ASP A 103 0.74 -20.43 -27.18
CA ASP A 103 1.76 -19.46 -27.57
C ASP A 103 1.77 -18.27 -26.61
N ALA A 104 2.95 -17.75 -26.27
CA ALA A 104 3.11 -16.64 -25.33
C ALA A 104 2.38 -15.37 -25.78
N SER A 105 2.19 -15.15 -27.09
CA SER A 105 1.41 -14.01 -27.59
C SER A 105 -0.03 -14.04 -27.10
N THR A 106 -0.60 -15.22 -26.84
CA THR A 106 -1.96 -15.40 -26.34
C THR A 106 -2.21 -14.62 -25.05
N LEU A 107 -1.25 -14.63 -24.11
CA LEU A 107 -1.34 -13.89 -22.86
C LEU A 107 -1.41 -12.38 -23.12
N SER A 108 -0.50 -11.89 -23.97
CA SER A 108 -0.44 -10.47 -24.33
C SER A 108 -1.66 -9.99 -25.14
N GLN A 109 -2.21 -10.83 -26.02
CA GLN A 109 -3.38 -10.49 -26.85
C GLN A 109 -4.66 -10.47 -26.02
N ASN A 110 -4.87 -11.43 -25.11
CA ASN A 110 -6.02 -11.39 -24.20
C ASN A 110 -5.96 -10.14 -23.31
N ARG A 111 -4.77 -9.79 -22.79
CA ARG A 111 -4.61 -8.57 -22.00
C ARG A 111 -4.91 -7.28 -22.78
N ARG A 112 -4.55 -7.23 -24.06
CA ARG A 112 -4.75 -6.03 -24.92
C ARG A 112 -6.14 -5.92 -25.53
N ARG A 113 -6.80 -7.05 -25.81
CA ARG A 113 -8.06 -7.06 -26.56
C ARG A 113 -9.26 -7.41 -25.68
N ARG A 114 -9.12 -8.46 -24.85
CA ARG A 114 -10.25 -9.03 -24.10
C ARG A 114 -10.43 -8.39 -22.74
N PHE A 115 -9.33 -8.20 -22.00
CA PHE A 115 -9.36 -7.70 -20.63
C PHE A 115 -8.95 -6.23 -20.50
N ASN A 116 -8.68 -5.56 -21.63
CA ASN A 116 -8.32 -4.14 -21.62
C ASN A 116 -9.51 -3.31 -21.15
N ASP A 117 -9.25 -2.28 -20.34
CA ASP A 117 -10.27 -1.38 -19.79
C ASP A 117 -11.37 -2.09 -18.96
N THR A 118 -11.04 -3.27 -18.42
CA THR A 118 -11.89 -4.01 -17.47
C THR A 118 -11.27 -4.03 -16.07
N ASP A 119 -12.10 -4.24 -15.06
CA ASP A 119 -11.73 -4.43 -13.65
C ASP A 119 -11.53 -5.93 -13.27
N VAL A 120 -11.48 -6.84 -14.25
CA VAL A 120 -11.40 -8.30 -14.01
C VAL A 120 -10.25 -8.69 -13.09
N PHE A 121 -9.07 -8.08 -13.26
CA PHE A 121 -7.91 -8.38 -12.41
C PHE A 121 -8.11 -7.92 -10.96
N GLU A 122 -8.83 -6.82 -10.76
CA GLU A 122 -9.22 -6.36 -9.42
C GLU A 122 -10.24 -7.32 -8.81
N ARG A 123 -11.30 -7.69 -9.55
CA ARG A 123 -12.32 -8.65 -9.09
C ARG A 123 -11.71 -9.99 -8.70
N ILE A 124 -10.80 -10.53 -9.50
CA ILE A 124 -10.09 -11.77 -9.17
C ILE A 124 -9.27 -11.63 -7.87
N PHE A 125 -8.57 -10.51 -7.70
CA PHE A 125 -7.85 -10.23 -6.46
C PHE A 125 -8.81 -10.18 -5.26
N ILE A 126 -9.94 -9.47 -5.39
CA ILE A 126 -10.97 -9.36 -4.35
C ILE A 126 -11.52 -10.74 -3.97
N ARG A 127 -11.89 -11.57 -4.95
CA ARG A 127 -12.42 -12.92 -4.70
C ARG A 127 -11.42 -13.84 -4.00
N ILE A 128 -10.12 -13.67 -4.26
CA ILE A 128 -9.06 -14.37 -3.51
C ILE A 128 -8.99 -13.89 -2.05
N VAL A 129 -9.17 -12.58 -1.80
CA VAL A 129 -9.23 -12.02 -0.45
C VAL A 129 -10.48 -12.54 0.29
N GLU A 130 -11.64 -12.57 -0.37
CA GLU A 130 -12.88 -13.14 0.19
C GLU A 130 -12.71 -14.61 0.60
N GLN A 131 -12.02 -15.42 -0.21
CA GLN A 131 -11.66 -16.79 0.17
C GLN A 131 -10.75 -16.83 1.41
N ALA A 132 -9.83 -15.88 1.58
CA ALA A 132 -9.03 -15.79 2.81
C ALA A 132 -9.89 -15.40 4.03
N MET A 133 -10.85 -14.49 3.83
CA MET A 133 -11.79 -14.04 4.87
C MET A 133 -12.72 -15.17 5.31
N SER A 134 -13.28 -15.93 4.37
CA SER A 134 -14.16 -17.07 4.68
C SER A 134 -13.44 -18.17 5.48
N LYS A 135 -12.12 -18.26 5.31
CA LYS A 135 -11.22 -19.15 6.07
C LYS A 135 -10.77 -18.56 7.42
N GLY A 136 -11.26 -17.38 7.79
CA GLY A 136 -10.91 -16.71 9.05
C GLY A 136 -9.46 -16.20 9.11
N MET A 137 -8.81 -16.01 7.95
CA MET A 137 -7.41 -15.55 7.89
C MET A 137 -7.27 -14.02 8.01
N VAL A 138 -8.38 -13.30 8.02
CA VAL A 138 -8.48 -11.85 8.18
C VAL A 138 -9.35 -11.57 9.39
N ASP A 139 -8.93 -10.68 10.29
CA ASP A 139 -9.81 -10.17 11.36
C ASP A 139 -10.21 -8.70 11.17
N GLY A 140 -9.51 -7.98 10.29
CA GLY A 140 -9.81 -6.58 9.98
C GLY A 140 -9.60 -5.63 11.15
N ARG A 141 -9.00 -6.06 12.27
CA ARG A 141 -8.90 -5.24 13.49
C ARG A 141 -7.78 -4.22 13.45
N THR A 142 -6.68 -4.54 12.77
CA THR A 142 -5.56 -3.63 12.60
C THR A 142 -5.08 -3.71 11.18
N LEU A 143 -5.08 -2.58 10.48
CA LEU A 143 -4.66 -2.48 9.09
C LEU A 143 -3.30 -1.78 9.02
N PHE A 144 -2.39 -2.32 8.23
CA PHE A 144 -1.08 -1.71 7.99
C PHE A 144 -0.97 -1.25 6.55
N THR A 145 -0.66 0.03 6.35
CA THR A 145 -0.52 0.60 5.01
C THR A 145 0.82 1.27 4.85
N ASP A 146 1.46 0.98 3.74
CA ASP A 146 2.71 1.59 3.30
C ASP A 146 2.79 1.50 1.78
N SER A 147 3.76 2.19 1.17
CA SER A 147 3.97 2.19 -0.27
C SER A 147 5.32 1.61 -0.65
N THR A 148 5.41 1.05 -1.86
CA THR A 148 6.69 0.61 -2.39
C THR A 148 6.93 1.03 -3.82
N HIS A 149 8.20 1.26 -4.14
CA HIS A 149 8.60 1.81 -5.42
C HIS A 149 8.84 0.69 -6.43
N LEU A 150 8.22 0.80 -7.60
CA LEU A 150 8.46 -0.03 -8.76
C LEU A 150 9.22 0.81 -9.78
N LYS A 151 10.43 0.37 -10.17
CA LYS A 151 11.20 1.08 -11.20
C LYS A 151 10.49 0.96 -12.54
N ALA A 152 10.15 2.08 -13.15
CA ALA A 152 9.46 2.11 -14.44
C ALA A 152 10.38 1.63 -15.58
N ASN A 153 9.79 1.09 -16.63
CA ASN A 153 10.49 0.75 -17.87
C ASN A 153 10.67 2.01 -18.75
N ALA A 154 11.40 2.98 -18.20
CA ALA A 154 11.67 4.28 -18.79
C ALA A 154 13.10 4.74 -18.50
N ASN A 155 13.76 5.34 -19.49
CA ASN A 155 15.10 5.89 -19.33
C ASN A 155 15.04 7.26 -18.64
N LYS A 156 15.75 7.41 -17.51
CA LYS A 156 15.81 8.65 -16.73
C LYS A 156 16.33 9.88 -17.51
N ARG A 157 17.04 9.67 -18.63
CA ARG A 157 17.57 10.74 -19.49
C ARG A 157 16.63 11.12 -20.65
N LYS A 158 15.57 10.34 -20.90
CA LYS A 158 14.61 10.60 -21.98
C LYS A 158 13.31 11.17 -21.40
N TYR A 159 13.25 12.48 -21.28
CA TYR A 159 12.11 13.19 -20.75
C TYR A 159 11.91 14.54 -21.45
N ARG A 160 10.68 15.03 -21.37
CA ARG A 160 10.31 16.42 -21.69
C ARG A 160 9.83 17.10 -20.41
N ASN A 161 10.10 18.40 -20.30
CA ASN A 161 9.59 19.22 -19.22
C ASN A 161 8.21 19.71 -19.63
N GLU A 162 7.18 19.39 -18.85
CA GLU A 162 5.82 19.85 -19.09
C GLU A 162 5.29 20.56 -17.85
N LEU A 163 4.55 21.65 -18.10
CA LEU A 163 3.75 22.32 -17.07
C LEU A 163 2.52 21.47 -16.84
N VAL A 164 2.60 20.61 -15.83
CA VAL A 164 1.47 19.77 -15.43
C VAL A 164 0.65 20.53 -14.41
N LYS A 165 -0.64 20.70 -14.68
CA LYS A 165 -1.61 21.14 -13.69
C LYS A 165 -1.72 20.05 -12.63
N GLN A 166 -1.17 20.30 -11.45
CA GLN A 166 -1.43 19.43 -10.31
C GLN A 166 -2.75 19.87 -9.68
N ASN A 167 -3.68 18.93 -9.57
CA ASN A 167 -4.86 19.09 -8.75
C ASN A 167 -4.43 19.46 -7.32
N VAL A 168 -5.23 20.29 -6.66
CA VAL A 168 -5.03 20.60 -5.24
C VAL A 168 -5.00 19.29 -4.45
N SER A 169 -4.33 19.32 -3.29
CA SER A 169 -4.29 18.18 -2.35
C SER A 169 -5.64 17.46 -2.26
N ALA A 170 -5.66 16.13 -2.17
CA ALA A 170 -6.89 15.36 -1.96
C ALA A 170 -7.72 15.81 -0.74
N TYR A 171 -7.10 16.58 0.16
CA TYR A 171 -7.71 17.15 1.37
C TYR A 171 -8.02 18.65 1.25
N ALA A 172 -7.96 19.25 0.06
CA ALA A 172 -8.11 20.69 -0.11
C ALA A 172 -9.49 21.18 0.31
N GLU A 173 -10.54 20.54 -0.19
CA GLU A 173 -11.93 20.87 0.13
C GLU A 173 -12.19 20.79 1.64
N LEU A 174 -11.76 19.68 2.26
CA LEU A 174 -11.86 19.49 3.71
C LEU A 174 -11.12 20.58 4.51
N LEU A 175 -9.93 21.00 4.05
CA LEU A 175 -9.18 22.07 4.70
C LEU A 175 -9.84 23.43 4.51
N ASP A 176 -10.39 23.71 3.33
CA ASP A 176 -11.09 24.96 3.03
C ASP A 176 -12.37 25.07 3.87
N GLU A 177 -13.18 24.00 3.94
CA GLU A 177 -14.35 23.92 4.82
C GLU A 177 -14.00 24.16 6.29
N ALA A 178 -12.94 23.50 6.79
CA ALA A 178 -12.50 23.67 8.17
C ALA A 178 -11.99 25.11 8.43
N VAL A 179 -11.28 25.70 7.47
CA VAL A 179 -10.80 27.09 7.57
C VAL A 179 -11.95 28.07 7.57
N ASP A 180 -12.95 27.89 6.72
CA ASP A 180 -14.09 28.79 6.64
C ASP A 180 -14.98 28.70 7.88
N ALA A 181 -15.22 27.49 8.41
CA ALA A 181 -15.91 27.30 9.69
C ALA A 181 -15.17 27.98 10.85
N ASP A 182 -13.84 27.80 10.92
CA ASP A 182 -13.00 28.41 11.95
C ASP A 182 -13.00 29.95 11.87
N ARG A 183 -12.90 30.51 10.66
CA ARG A 183 -12.93 31.95 10.44
C ARG A 183 -14.30 32.54 10.76
N ALA A 184 -15.39 31.85 10.41
CA ALA A 184 -16.74 32.27 10.73
C ALA A 184 -16.98 32.33 12.25
N ALA A 185 -16.51 31.32 13.00
CA ALA A 185 -16.59 31.30 14.47
C ALA A 185 -15.87 32.50 15.11
N GLU A 186 -14.80 32.97 14.46
CA GLU A 186 -13.99 34.12 14.89
C GLU A 186 -14.44 35.46 14.26
N GLY A 187 -15.62 35.51 13.65
CA GLY A 187 -16.19 36.72 13.04
C GLY A 187 -15.44 37.23 11.81
N LYS A 188 -14.65 36.39 11.13
CA LYS A 188 -13.86 36.73 9.95
C LYS A 188 -14.50 36.24 8.67
N ARG A 189 -14.31 37.01 7.60
CA ARG A 189 -14.78 36.64 6.26
C ARG A 189 -14.04 35.39 5.73
N PRO A 190 -14.73 34.53 4.95
CA PRO A 190 -14.09 33.38 4.31
C PRO A 190 -12.96 33.82 3.39
N LEU A 191 -12.02 32.91 3.14
CA LEU A 191 -10.92 33.22 2.23
C LEU A 191 -11.42 33.13 0.78
N LYS A 192 -10.92 34.01 -0.10
CA LYS A 192 -11.24 33.89 -1.52
C LYS A 192 -10.77 32.52 -2.03
N PRO A 193 -11.62 31.76 -2.74
CA PRO A 193 -11.21 30.51 -3.38
C PRO A 193 -10.07 30.81 -4.34
N LYS A 194 -9.13 29.87 -4.44
CA LYS A 194 -7.99 29.99 -5.36
C LYS A 194 -8.26 29.05 -6.53
N ASP A 195 -8.01 29.50 -7.76
CA ASP A 195 -8.07 28.62 -8.93
C ASP A 195 -7.17 27.41 -8.69
N GLY A 196 -7.77 26.22 -8.69
CA GLY A 196 -7.24 24.98 -8.10
C GLY A 196 -6.10 24.30 -8.86
N HIS A 197 -5.34 25.04 -9.67
CA HIS A 197 -4.25 24.46 -10.45
C HIS A 197 -2.92 25.07 -10.04
N ILE A 198 -2.07 24.24 -9.43
CA ILE A 198 -0.66 24.58 -9.28
C ILE A 198 0.04 24.03 -10.52
N GLU A 199 0.53 24.92 -11.37
CA GLU A 199 1.37 24.52 -12.49
C GLU A 199 2.77 24.23 -11.97
N LYS A 200 3.18 22.97 -12.11
CA LYS A 200 4.52 22.54 -11.72
C LYS A 200 5.25 22.00 -12.93
N ASN A 201 6.40 22.58 -13.21
CA ASN A 201 7.31 22.06 -14.21
C ASN A 201 7.80 20.66 -13.76
N THR A 202 7.34 19.64 -14.48
CA THR A 202 7.53 18.24 -14.12
C THR A 202 8.20 17.49 -15.28
N LYS A 203 9.13 16.59 -14.94
CA LYS A 203 9.77 15.71 -15.93
C LYS A 203 8.81 14.59 -16.30
N VAL A 204 8.35 14.58 -17.54
CA VAL A 204 7.47 13.55 -18.11
C VAL A 204 8.29 12.66 -19.04
N SER A 205 8.21 11.33 -18.86
CA SER A 205 8.95 10.40 -19.72
C SER A 205 8.36 10.40 -21.13
N THR A 206 9.23 10.36 -22.15
CA THR A 206 8.78 10.17 -23.53
C THR A 206 8.38 8.73 -23.85
N THR A 207 8.74 7.77 -22.99
CA THR A 207 8.49 6.34 -23.20
C THR A 207 7.35 5.81 -22.33
N ASP A 208 7.19 6.35 -21.12
CA ASP A 208 6.14 5.95 -20.18
C ASP A 208 5.61 7.17 -19.41
N PRO A 209 4.76 8.00 -20.05
CA PRO A 209 4.31 9.28 -19.50
C PRO A 209 3.62 9.19 -18.14
N ASP A 210 2.97 8.05 -17.86
CA ASP A 210 2.26 7.77 -16.60
C ASP A 210 3.21 7.54 -15.41
N SER A 211 4.51 7.35 -15.67
CA SER A 211 5.50 7.17 -14.62
C SER A 211 5.95 8.51 -14.02
N GLY A 212 6.14 8.53 -12.70
CA GLY A 212 6.55 9.76 -11.99
C GLY A 212 8.07 9.83 -11.81
N PHE A 213 8.67 10.97 -12.13
CA PHE A 213 10.08 11.21 -11.87
C PHE A 213 10.33 11.50 -10.38
N MET A 214 11.19 10.70 -9.74
CA MET A 214 11.53 10.85 -8.33
C MET A 214 12.99 11.20 -8.13
N THR A 215 13.21 12.14 -7.22
CA THR A 215 14.54 12.50 -6.69
C THR A 215 14.53 12.29 -5.18
N ARG A 216 15.48 11.51 -4.67
CA ARG A 216 15.61 11.19 -3.25
C ARG A 216 17.06 11.30 -2.81
N ASP A 217 17.29 11.85 -1.62
CA ASP A 217 18.62 11.90 -1.03
C ASP A 217 19.22 10.50 -0.90
N GLN A 218 20.45 10.36 -1.39
CA GLN A 218 21.24 9.11 -1.36
C GLN A 218 20.56 7.90 -2.02
N LYS A 219 19.57 8.10 -2.90
CA LYS A 219 18.90 7.02 -3.63
C LYS A 219 18.90 7.27 -5.15
N PRO A 220 18.80 6.20 -5.96
CA PRO A 220 18.79 6.33 -7.41
C PRO A 220 17.61 7.18 -7.88
N GLN A 221 17.91 8.23 -8.63
CA GLN A 221 16.91 9.05 -9.32
C GLN A 221 16.41 8.34 -10.59
N GLY A 222 15.14 8.53 -10.93
CA GLY A 222 14.55 7.96 -12.13
C GLY A 222 13.03 8.00 -12.15
N PHE A 223 12.44 7.30 -13.11
CA PHE A 223 11.00 7.13 -13.25
C PHE A 223 10.52 5.91 -12.47
N PHE A 224 9.46 6.09 -11.68
CA PHE A 224 8.90 5.08 -10.79
C PHE A 224 7.38 5.13 -10.77
N TYR A 225 6.80 4.03 -10.32
CA TYR A 225 5.45 3.93 -9.78
C TYR A 225 5.51 3.63 -8.29
N LEU A 226 4.46 3.96 -7.56
CA LEU A 226 4.26 3.60 -6.16
C LEU A 226 3.09 2.62 -6.07
N ASP A 227 3.30 1.45 -5.47
CA ASP A 227 2.25 0.50 -5.06
C ASP A 227 1.93 0.75 -3.59
N HIS A 228 0.79 1.41 -3.33
CA HIS A 228 0.20 1.60 -2.01
C HIS A 228 -0.54 0.34 -1.61
N ARG A 229 -0.14 -0.27 -0.50
CA ARG A 229 -0.64 -1.59 -0.10
C ARG A 229 -1.19 -1.57 1.31
N THR A 230 -2.39 -2.10 1.49
CA THR A 230 -2.99 -2.32 2.80
C THR A 230 -3.01 -3.80 3.13
N VAL A 231 -2.56 -4.15 4.34
CA VAL A 231 -2.37 -5.52 4.80
C VAL A 231 -3.07 -5.73 6.14
N ASP A 232 -3.81 -6.83 6.27
CA ASP A 232 -4.44 -7.25 7.53
C ASP A 232 -3.41 -7.68 8.59
N GLY A 233 -3.63 -7.25 9.82
CA GLY A 233 -2.71 -7.50 10.93
C GLY A 233 -2.69 -8.93 11.45
N LYS A 234 -3.67 -9.79 11.17
CA LYS A 234 -3.72 -11.15 11.74
C LYS A 234 -2.69 -12.07 11.10
N HIS A 235 -2.82 -12.27 9.79
CA HIS A 235 -1.95 -13.16 9.01
C HIS A 235 -1.22 -12.45 7.88
N GLY A 236 -1.41 -11.14 7.71
CA GLY A 236 -0.73 -10.39 6.66
C GLY A 236 -1.31 -10.64 5.28
N ILE A 237 -2.62 -10.89 5.18
CA ILE A 237 -3.33 -10.96 3.88
C ILE A 237 -3.40 -9.54 3.32
N ILE A 238 -3.04 -9.38 2.05
CA ILE A 238 -3.11 -8.11 1.36
C ILE A 238 -4.57 -7.84 1.03
N LEU A 239 -5.13 -6.75 1.53
CA LEU A 239 -6.52 -6.34 1.32
C LEU A 239 -6.65 -5.36 0.15
N ASP A 240 -5.64 -4.50 -0.04
CA ASP A 240 -5.67 -3.49 -1.10
C ASP A 240 -4.29 -3.27 -1.73
N THR A 241 -4.30 -2.92 -3.02
CA THR A 241 -3.13 -2.50 -3.79
C THR A 241 -3.56 -1.44 -4.80
N HIS A 242 -2.91 -0.28 -4.78
CA HIS A 242 -3.23 0.85 -5.63
C HIS A 242 -1.96 1.52 -6.15
N VAL A 243 -1.88 1.72 -7.45
CA VAL A 243 -0.71 2.25 -8.12
C VAL A 243 -0.89 3.74 -8.42
N THR A 244 0.10 4.54 -8.04
CA THR A 244 0.21 5.94 -8.48
C THR A 244 1.54 6.20 -9.20
N PRO A 245 1.65 7.29 -9.97
CA PRO A 245 2.94 7.80 -10.42
C PRO A 245 3.87 8.07 -9.23
N GLY A 246 5.18 7.86 -9.41
CA GLY A 246 6.17 7.98 -8.34
C GLY A 246 6.32 9.37 -7.71
N ASN A 247 5.89 10.42 -8.41
CA ASN A 247 5.92 11.80 -7.92
C ASN A 247 4.70 12.18 -7.05
N VAL A 248 3.74 11.28 -6.88
CA VAL A 248 2.60 11.45 -5.95
C VAL A 248 3.05 11.14 -4.53
N ASN A 249 2.57 11.92 -3.56
CA ASN A 249 2.89 11.69 -2.14
C ASN A 249 2.07 10.51 -1.60
N ASP A 250 2.72 9.62 -0.86
CA ASP A 250 2.11 8.42 -0.28
C ASP A 250 0.87 8.69 0.58
N ALA A 251 0.85 9.83 1.27
CA ALA A 251 -0.26 10.24 2.13
C ALA A 251 -1.51 10.67 1.35
N GLN A 252 -1.40 11.04 0.08
CA GLN A 252 -2.54 11.55 -0.69
C GLN A 252 -3.64 10.51 -0.95
N PRO A 253 -3.35 9.32 -1.52
CA PRO A 253 -4.41 8.35 -1.81
C PRO A 253 -4.94 7.64 -0.55
N TYR A 254 -4.25 7.75 0.59
CA TYR A 254 -4.47 6.88 1.75
C TYR A 254 -5.93 6.81 2.23
N ILE A 255 -6.57 7.95 2.52
CA ILE A 255 -7.93 7.95 3.10
C ILE A 255 -8.95 7.38 2.12
N ALA A 256 -8.91 7.78 0.84
CA ALA A 256 -9.80 7.22 -0.17
C ALA A 256 -9.61 5.69 -0.34
N ARG A 257 -8.37 5.20 -0.28
CA ARG A 257 -8.07 3.76 -0.34
C ARG A 257 -8.52 3.01 0.92
N LEU A 258 -8.36 3.62 2.09
CA LEU A 258 -8.88 3.09 3.34
C LEU A 258 -10.39 2.91 3.22
N ASP A 259 -11.13 3.97 2.88
CA ASP A 259 -12.60 3.94 2.76
C ASP A 259 -13.07 2.90 1.74
N THR A 260 -12.39 2.82 0.58
CA THR A 260 -12.65 1.78 -0.43
C THR A 260 -12.49 0.37 0.16
N THR A 261 -11.42 0.14 0.94
CA THR A 261 -11.14 -1.17 1.55
C THR A 261 -12.17 -1.52 2.62
N LEU A 262 -12.54 -0.54 3.46
CA LEU A 262 -13.52 -0.72 4.53
C LEU A 262 -14.91 -1.02 3.97
N ALA A 263 -15.35 -0.28 2.95
CA ALA A 263 -16.64 -0.51 2.30
C ALA A 263 -16.68 -1.88 1.60
N ARG A 264 -15.64 -2.21 0.83
CA ARG A 264 -15.55 -3.45 0.04
C ARG A 264 -15.65 -4.72 0.87
N PHE A 265 -14.98 -4.75 2.02
CA PHE A 265 -14.91 -5.93 2.88
C PHE A 265 -15.72 -5.79 4.17
N THR A 266 -16.50 -4.71 4.29
CA THR A 266 -17.32 -4.38 5.47
C THR A 266 -16.51 -4.47 6.77
N LEU A 267 -15.35 -3.82 6.80
CA LEU A 267 -14.41 -3.88 7.92
C LEU A 267 -14.58 -2.69 8.86
N SER A 268 -14.34 -2.91 10.15
CA SER A 268 -14.33 -1.87 11.19
C SER A 268 -13.06 -1.99 12.03
N PRO A 269 -11.91 -1.49 11.53
CA PRO A 269 -10.64 -1.62 12.21
C PRO A 269 -10.58 -0.75 13.46
N VAL A 270 -9.89 -1.26 14.48
CA VAL A 270 -9.59 -0.51 15.70
C VAL A 270 -8.40 0.43 15.48
N ALA A 271 -7.44 0.04 14.63
CA ALA A 271 -6.26 0.85 14.36
C ALA A 271 -5.73 0.75 12.93
N ALA A 272 -5.10 1.85 12.51
CA ALA A 272 -4.30 1.93 11.30
C ALA A 272 -2.83 2.15 11.65
N GLY A 273 -1.97 1.22 11.24
CA GLY A 273 -0.53 1.29 11.39
C GLY A 273 0.13 1.87 10.15
N LEU A 274 0.72 3.07 10.25
CA LEU A 274 1.31 3.79 9.10
C LEU A 274 2.74 4.24 9.37
N ASP A 275 3.47 4.61 8.30
CA ASP A 275 4.80 5.21 8.43
C ASP A 275 4.79 6.70 8.77
N ALA A 276 5.94 7.21 9.23
CA ALA A 276 6.13 8.62 9.55
C ALA A 276 5.85 9.55 8.35
N GLY A 277 5.92 9.03 7.12
CA GLY A 277 5.52 9.74 5.90
C GLY A 277 4.02 10.10 5.86
N TYR A 278 3.17 9.28 6.49
CA TYR A 278 1.72 9.48 6.58
C TYR A 278 1.30 10.36 7.76
N PHE A 279 2.26 10.78 8.60
CA PHE A 279 1.98 11.62 9.76
C PHE A 279 1.66 13.07 9.32
N THR A 280 0.39 13.31 8.96
CA THR A 280 -0.18 14.61 8.63
C THR A 280 -1.37 14.92 9.53
N ALA A 281 -1.65 16.20 9.76
CA ALA A 281 -2.78 16.61 10.59
C ALA A 281 -4.13 16.16 10.01
N THR A 282 -4.26 16.15 8.67
CA THR A 282 -5.45 15.66 7.96
C THR A 282 -5.67 14.16 8.19
N ILE A 283 -4.63 13.31 8.02
CA ILE A 283 -4.77 11.86 8.24
C ILE A 283 -5.09 11.55 9.70
N CYS A 284 -4.45 12.23 10.65
CA CYS A 284 -4.80 12.09 12.07
C CYS A 284 -6.28 12.39 12.33
N HIS A 285 -6.78 13.49 11.75
CA HIS A 285 -8.17 13.91 11.90
C HIS A 285 -9.14 12.91 11.25
N GLU A 286 -8.91 12.55 9.99
CA GLU A 286 -9.76 11.63 9.24
C GLU A 286 -9.89 10.25 9.91
N LEU A 287 -8.78 9.75 10.47
CA LEU A 287 -8.79 8.50 11.22
C LEU A 287 -9.57 8.63 12.53
N GLU A 288 -9.40 9.74 13.25
CA GLU A 288 -10.14 10.02 14.49
C GLU A 288 -11.65 10.16 14.24
N GLN A 289 -12.07 10.84 13.16
CA GLN A 289 -13.48 10.94 12.76
C GLN A 289 -14.10 9.57 12.45
N ARG A 290 -13.29 8.63 11.93
CA ARG A 290 -13.69 7.23 11.69
C ARG A 290 -13.57 6.34 12.93
N GLN A 291 -13.19 6.90 14.08
CA GLN A 291 -12.92 6.15 15.31
C GLN A 291 -11.81 5.09 15.16
N ILE A 292 -10.89 5.30 14.21
CA ILE A 292 -9.74 4.43 13.96
C ILE A 292 -8.51 5.05 14.62
N LEU A 293 -7.83 4.28 15.48
CA LEU A 293 -6.65 4.75 16.20
C LEU A 293 -5.44 4.89 15.24
N PRO A 294 -4.85 6.10 15.10
CA PRO A 294 -3.71 6.32 14.21
C PRO A 294 -2.38 5.91 14.87
N VAL A 295 -1.89 4.71 14.56
CA VAL A 295 -0.60 4.20 15.09
C VAL A 295 0.51 4.50 14.08
N MET A 296 1.20 5.63 14.25
CA MET A 296 2.14 6.14 13.24
C MET A 296 3.55 6.40 13.76
N GLY A 297 4.51 6.44 12.84
CA GLY A 297 5.91 6.74 13.13
C GLY A 297 6.12 8.20 13.54
N TYR A 298 7.14 8.47 14.35
CA TYR A 298 7.48 9.84 14.73
C TYR A 298 8.17 10.57 13.58
N ARG A 299 7.56 11.66 13.12
CA ARG A 299 8.19 12.58 12.19
C ARG A 299 8.98 13.65 12.96
N ARG A 300 10.30 13.65 12.81
CA ARG A 300 11.15 14.69 13.41
C ARG A 300 10.80 16.06 12.80
N PRO A 301 10.50 17.08 13.63
CA PRO A 301 10.32 18.44 13.14
C PRO A 301 11.59 18.96 12.45
N HIS A 302 11.42 19.83 11.45
CA HIS A 302 12.56 20.53 10.85
C HIS A 302 13.31 21.36 11.90
N ARG A 303 14.64 21.43 11.76
CA ARG A 303 15.47 22.30 12.59
C ARG A 303 15.15 23.76 12.27
N THR A 304 14.58 24.46 13.24
CA THR A 304 14.44 25.92 13.19
C THR A 304 15.77 26.58 13.58
N LYS A 305 16.10 27.71 12.93
CA LYS A 305 17.31 28.48 13.22
C LYS A 305 17.31 29.15 14.60
N ASN A 306 16.14 29.34 15.20
CA ASN A 306 16.00 30.02 16.49
C ASN A 306 16.15 29.04 17.67
N PRO A 307 16.94 29.38 18.71
CA PRO A 307 17.05 28.59 19.94
C PRO A 307 15.71 28.39 20.64
N ILE A 308 14.87 29.43 20.72
CA ILE A 308 13.54 29.32 21.32
C ILE A 308 12.53 28.79 20.28
N LYS A 309 11.93 27.63 20.60
CA LYS A 309 11.06 26.85 19.72
C LYS A 309 9.62 26.84 20.21
N LYS A 310 8.67 26.38 19.39
CA LYS A 310 7.25 26.23 19.75
C LYS A 310 7.05 25.52 21.08
N LYS A 311 7.85 24.49 21.39
CA LYS A 311 7.79 23.74 22.66
C LYS A 311 8.06 24.56 23.94
N HIS A 312 8.67 25.75 23.81
CA HIS A 312 8.90 26.65 24.95
C HIS A 312 7.72 27.61 25.17
N PHE A 313 6.71 27.59 24.29
CA PHE A 313 5.47 28.34 24.47
C PHE A 313 4.42 27.39 25.02
N HIS A 314 3.73 27.82 26.07
CA HIS A 314 2.63 27.06 26.65
C HIS A 314 1.33 27.43 25.94
N TYR A 315 0.52 26.46 25.56
CA TYR A 315 -0.81 26.72 24.99
C TYR A 315 -1.85 26.56 26.07
N ASP A 316 -2.57 27.63 26.36
CA ASP A 316 -3.75 27.63 27.21
C ASP A 316 -4.99 27.37 26.35
N LYS A 317 -5.70 26.29 26.67
CA LYS A 317 -6.88 25.84 25.95
C LYS A 317 -8.14 26.60 26.35
N GLU A 318 -8.19 27.13 27.56
CA GLU A 318 -9.38 27.84 28.07
C GLU A 318 -9.48 29.22 27.46
N THR A 319 -8.34 29.91 27.33
CA THR A 319 -8.28 31.27 26.79
C THR A 319 -7.93 31.35 25.31
N ASP A 320 -7.61 30.21 24.67
CA ASP A 320 -7.07 30.08 23.31
C ASP A 320 -5.85 31.00 23.06
N ARG A 321 -4.86 30.93 23.96
CA ARG A 321 -3.67 31.80 23.92
C ARG A 321 -2.39 31.00 24.09
N TYR A 322 -1.31 31.55 23.58
CA TYR A 322 0.03 31.03 23.83
C TYR A 322 0.79 31.94 24.82
N LEU A 323 1.33 31.38 25.90
CA LEU A 323 2.24 32.10 26.79
C LEU A 323 3.68 31.91 26.33
N CYS A 324 4.43 33.00 26.20
CA CYS A 324 5.86 32.95 25.92
C CYS A 324 6.70 32.70 27.20
N PRO A 325 7.99 32.34 27.08
CA PRO A 325 8.87 32.15 28.24
C PRO A 325 9.05 33.37 29.15
N GLN A 326 8.75 34.57 28.65
CA GLN A 326 8.77 35.84 29.39
C GLN A 326 7.37 36.26 29.86
N GLY A 327 6.37 35.37 29.80
CA GLY A 327 5.02 35.60 30.29
C GLY A 327 4.11 36.42 29.36
N GLN A 328 4.61 36.91 28.22
CA GLN A 328 3.77 37.62 27.25
C GLN A 328 2.80 36.66 26.55
N GLU A 329 1.53 37.05 26.48
CA GLU A 329 0.49 36.35 25.73
C GLU A 329 0.58 36.60 24.21
N LEU A 330 0.36 35.54 23.45
CA LEU A 330 0.21 35.56 22.00
C LEU A 330 -1.25 35.24 21.68
N ILE A 331 -1.92 36.20 21.07
CA ILE A 331 -3.35 36.13 20.75
C ILE A 331 -3.57 35.68 19.31
N TYR A 332 -4.69 34.98 19.09
CA TYR A 332 -5.12 34.59 17.76
C TYR A 332 -5.31 35.83 16.85
N LYS A 333 -4.80 35.75 15.61
CA LYS A 333 -4.91 36.84 14.63
C LYS A 333 -5.53 36.44 13.32
N THR A 334 -5.30 35.25 12.80
CA THR A 334 -5.94 34.77 11.57
C THR A 334 -5.71 33.28 11.42
N THR A 335 -6.56 32.66 10.61
CA THR A 335 -6.35 31.30 10.10
C THR A 335 -5.96 31.40 8.64
N ASN A 336 -4.86 30.74 8.29
CA ASN A 336 -4.34 30.74 6.92
C ASN A 336 -4.95 29.59 6.09
N ARG A 337 -4.69 29.61 4.78
CA ARG A 337 -5.22 28.61 3.83
C ARG A 337 -4.70 27.19 4.08
N GLN A 338 -3.60 27.03 4.81
CA GLN A 338 -3.07 25.71 5.17
C GLN A 338 -3.67 25.19 6.49
N ALA A 339 -4.80 25.75 6.92
CA ALA A 339 -5.49 25.40 8.16
C ALA A 339 -4.62 25.57 9.42
N TYR A 340 -3.75 26.59 9.45
CA TYR A 340 -3.06 27.00 10.68
C TYR A 340 -3.67 28.29 11.22
N ARG A 341 -4.08 28.26 12.50
CA ARG A 341 -4.28 29.46 13.32
C ARG A 341 -2.92 30.09 13.63
N GLU A 342 -2.83 31.39 13.47
CA GLU A 342 -1.64 32.19 13.78
C GLU A 342 -1.87 33.01 15.05
N TYR A 343 -0.96 32.83 16.01
CA TYR A 343 -0.93 33.54 17.29
C TYR A 343 0.26 34.47 17.30
N HIS A 344 -0.01 35.73 17.58
CA HIS A 344 0.93 36.82 17.35
C HIS A 344 1.28 37.48 18.69
N SER A 345 2.57 37.70 18.93
CA SER A 345 3.02 38.54 20.04
C SER A 345 2.78 40.02 19.74
N ASP A 346 2.70 40.84 20.80
CA ASP A 346 2.79 42.29 20.68
C ASP A 346 4.26 42.70 20.38
N PRO A 347 4.51 43.35 19.22
CA PRO A 347 5.82 43.87 18.85
C PRO A 347 6.46 44.81 19.87
N GLN A 348 5.67 45.62 20.60
CA GLN A 348 6.22 46.63 21.51
C GLN A 348 6.89 45.98 22.71
N THR A 349 6.22 45.01 23.34
CA THR A 349 6.81 44.21 24.41
C THR A 349 8.01 43.40 23.94
N CYS A 350 7.94 42.86 22.71
CA CYS A 350 9.04 42.06 22.16
C CYS A 350 10.27 42.88 21.77
N LYS A 351 10.13 44.19 21.50
CA LYS A 351 11.23 45.07 21.11
C LYS A 351 12.28 45.22 22.21
N THR A 352 11.84 45.32 23.46
CA THR A 352 12.69 45.46 24.67
C THR A 352 12.97 44.12 25.36
N CYS A 353 12.51 43.00 24.80
CA CYS A 353 12.64 41.69 25.41
C CYS A 353 14.09 41.18 25.40
N PRO A 354 14.64 40.72 26.55
CA PRO A 354 16.02 40.24 26.63
C PRO A 354 16.26 38.96 25.82
N LEU A 355 15.23 38.14 25.62
CA LEU A 355 15.31 36.90 24.84
C LEU A 355 15.02 37.09 23.34
N ARG A 356 14.94 38.32 22.85
CA ARG A 356 14.50 38.61 21.48
C ARG A 356 15.37 37.95 20.42
N GLU A 357 16.69 38.02 20.55
CA GLU A 357 17.63 37.49 19.56
C GLU A 357 17.51 35.97 19.40
N ASP A 358 17.27 35.27 20.50
CA ASP A 358 17.04 33.82 20.54
C ASP A 358 15.60 33.44 20.17
N CYS A 359 14.66 34.37 20.31
CA CYS A 359 13.25 34.16 20.04
C CYS A 359 12.89 34.39 18.57
N THR A 360 13.15 35.57 18.03
CA THR A 360 12.68 35.98 16.69
C THR A 360 13.69 36.90 15.98
N LYS A 361 13.95 36.59 14.70
CA LYS A 361 14.72 37.44 13.78
C LYS A 361 13.82 38.32 12.90
N SER A 362 12.54 38.43 13.25
CA SER A 362 11.59 39.27 12.52
C SER A 362 11.96 40.75 12.63
N LYS A 363 11.97 41.46 11.50
CA LYS A 363 12.20 42.91 11.44
C LYS A 363 11.15 43.70 12.23
N ASN A 364 9.93 43.18 12.29
CA ASN A 364 8.82 43.83 13.00
C ASN A 364 8.79 43.44 14.49
N HIS A 365 9.87 42.88 15.04
CA HIS A 365 9.98 42.40 16.43
C HIS A 365 8.84 41.47 16.86
N LYS A 366 8.24 40.76 15.91
CA LYS A 366 7.03 39.96 16.13
C LYS A 366 7.35 38.48 16.12
N ARG A 367 6.80 37.74 17.08
CA ARG A 367 6.81 36.28 17.07
C ARG A 367 5.44 35.78 16.62
N VAL A 368 5.45 34.84 15.68
CA VAL A 368 4.26 34.13 15.22
C VAL A 368 4.40 32.67 15.59
N ILE A 369 3.42 32.14 16.30
CA ILE A 369 3.26 30.72 16.59
C ILE A 369 2.06 30.21 15.80
N THR A 370 2.21 29.04 15.18
CA THR A 370 1.14 28.42 14.40
C THR A 370 0.67 27.13 15.07
N ARG A 371 -0.65 26.92 15.05
CA ARG A 371 -1.32 25.70 15.52
C ARG A 371 -2.29 25.25 14.43
N HIS A 372 -2.17 24.00 13.99
CA HIS A 372 -3.09 23.48 12.98
C HIS A 372 -4.50 23.33 13.58
N LEU A 373 -5.56 23.47 12.78
CA LEU A 373 -6.94 23.25 13.27
C LEU A 373 -7.10 21.86 13.88
N PHE A 374 -6.58 20.85 13.19
CA PHE A 374 -6.52 19.46 13.67
C PHE A 374 -5.32 19.12 14.59
N GLU A 375 -4.69 20.09 15.26
CA GLU A 375 -3.54 19.80 16.14
C GLU A 375 -3.92 18.84 17.28
N LYS A 376 -5.18 18.88 17.75
CA LYS A 376 -5.67 17.96 18.78
C LYS A 376 -5.56 16.49 18.34
N SER A 377 -5.96 16.17 17.12
CA SER A 377 -5.82 14.82 16.53
C SER A 377 -4.35 14.40 16.44
N VAL A 378 -3.46 15.34 16.11
CA VAL A 378 -2.01 15.12 16.07
C VAL A 378 -1.42 14.84 17.46
N GLU A 379 -1.85 15.58 18.48
CA GLU A 379 -1.46 15.37 19.87
C GLU A 379 -1.94 14.00 20.38
N ASN A 380 -3.18 13.62 20.08
CA ASN A 380 -3.76 12.32 20.42
C ASN A 380 -2.99 11.16 19.77
N ALA A 381 -2.67 11.27 18.47
CA ALA A 381 -1.84 10.28 17.76
C ALA A 381 -0.43 10.15 18.38
N ASN A 382 0.19 11.27 18.77
CA ASN A 382 1.49 11.26 19.44
C ASN A 382 1.43 10.60 20.82
N ALA A 383 0.39 10.88 21.61
CA ALA A 383 0.18 10.25 22.91
C ALA A 383 0.00 8.74 22.77
N LEU A 384 -0.85 8.30 21.81
CA LEU A 384 -1.07 6.88 21.51
C LEU A 384 0.24 6.16 21.16
N ARG A 385 1.08 6.75 20.33
CA ARG A 385 2.39 6.19 19.94
C ARG A 385 3.30 5.90 21.13
N LEU A 386 3.18 6.65 22.23
CA LEU A 386 4.00 6.49 23.43
C LEU A 386 3.50 5.37 24.35
N THR A 387 2.23 4.99 24.25
CA THR A 387 1.63 3.90 25.03
C THR A 387 2.26 2.53 24.73
N ALA A 388 2.18 1.60 25.68
CA ALA A 388 2.67 0.22 25.49
C ALA A 388 1.96 -0.48 24.33
N TRP A 389 0.64 -0.29 24.20
CA TRP A 389 -0.15 -0.85 23.13
C TRP A 389 0.21 -0.26 21.77
N GLY A 390 0.31 1.07 21.65
CA GLY A 390 0.73 1.74 20.41
C GLY A 390 2.12 1.30 19.93
N LYS A 391 3.09 1.17 20.85
CA LYS A 391 4.42 0.61 20.54
C LYS A 391 4.34 -0.84 20.07
N LYS A 392 3.48 -1.67 20.67
CA LYS A 392 3.27 -3.07 20.25
C LYS A 392 2.69 -3.13 18.85
N VAL A 393 1.64 -2.37 18.56
CA VAL A 393 1.00 -2.34 17.24
C VAL A 393 1.97 -1.81 16.17
N TYR A 394 2.69 -0.73 16.45
CA TYR A 394 3.66 -0.17 15.50
C TYR A 394 4.78 -1.17 15.15
N ARG A 395 5.29 -1.95 16.12
CA ARG A 395 6.30 -2.99 15.86
C ARG A 395 5.81 -4.07 14.87
N ARG A 396 4.53 -4.42 14.91
CA ARG A 396 3.94 -5.41 13.98
C ARG A 396 3.96 -4.95 12.53
N ARG A 397 4.15 -3.66 12.24
CA ARG A 397 4.25 -3.15 10.86
C ARG A 397 5.45 -3.77 10.12
N ALA A 398 6.59 -3.92 10.80
CA ALA A 398 7.79 -4.53 10.22
C ALA A 398 7.57 -6.02 9.88
N GLU A 399 6.72 -6.71 10.63
CA GLU A 399 6.39 -8.13 10.45
C GLU A 399 5.31 -8.37 9.37
N THR A 400 4.56 -7.34 9.00
CA THR A 400 3.39 -7.42 8.12
C THR A 400 3.66 -6.78 6.75
N VAL A 401 3.44 -5.46 6.61
CA VAL A 401 3.53 -4.76 5.32
C VAL A 401 4.96 -4.70 4.78
N GLU A 402 5.96 -4.48 5.63
CA GLU A 402 7.37 -4.44 5.18
C GLU A 402 7.84 -5.82 4.70
N ARG A 403 7.44 -6.88 5.42
CA ARG A 403 7.67 -8.28 5.00
C ARG A 403 6.93 -8.61 3.71
N SER A 404 5.70 -8.13 3.54
CA SER A 404 4.92 -8.28 2.31
C SER A 404 5.65 -7.69 1.10
N PHE A 405 6.24 -6.50 1.23
CA PHE A 405 7.04 -5.90 0.17
C PHE A 405 8.38 -6.62 -0.08
N ALA A 406 9.03 -7.11 0.96
CA ALA A 406 10.24 -7.91 0.80
C ALA A 406 9.96 -9.17 -0.02
N ASP A 407 8.92 -9.93 0.35
CA ASP A 407 8.49 -11.13 -0.38
C ASP A 407 8.08 -10.79 -1.83
N ALA A 408 7.33 -9.69 -2.04
CA ALA A 408 6.95 -9.24 -3.38
C ALA A 408 8.17 -8.97 -4.28
N LYS A 409 9.19 -8.28 -3.74
CA LYS A 409 10.40 -7.90 -4.47
C LYS A 409 11.33 -9.07 -4.74
N GLN A 410 11.42 -10.03 -3.83
CA GLN A 410 12.33 -11.18 -3.98
C GLN A 410 11.71 -12.31 -4.80
N HIS A 411 10.44 -12.64 -4.55
CA HIS A 411 9.82 -13.84 -5.09
C HIS A 411 8.79 -13.57 -6.19
N HIS A 412 8.19 -12.38 -6.25
CA HIS A 412 7.08 -12.08 -7.17
C HIS A 412 7.44 -11.06 -8.27
N GLY A 413 8.73 -10.68 -8.36
CA GLY A 413 9.25 -9.80 -9.41
C GLY A 413 8.82 -8.33 -9.27
N HIS A 414 8.47 -7.89 -8.07
CA HIS A 414 7.87 -6.58 -7.78
C HIS A 414 8.88 -5.41 -7.66
N ARG A 415 10.10 -5.57 -8.16
CA ARG A 415 11.13 -4.51 -8.17
C ARG A 415 11.00 -3.56 -9.36
N TYR A 416 10.43 -4.04 -10.45
CA TYR A 416 10.35 -3.34 -11.73
C TYR A 416 8.93 -3.43 -12.27
N ALA A 417 8.49 -2.37 -12.93
CA ALA A 417 7.31 -2.42 -13.78
C ALA A 417 7.63 -3.27 -15.01
N ARG A 418 6.91 -4.39 -15.18
CA ARG A 418 6.98 -5.28 -16.35
C ARG A 418 6.30 -4.63 -17.56
N PHE A 419 5.32 -3.77 -17.30
CA PHE A 419 4.54 -3.07 -18.31
C PHE A 419 4.74 -1.55 -18.23
N ARG A 420 4.21 -0.84 -19.23
CA ARG A 420 4.16 0.62 -19.31
C ARG A 420 2.71 1.08 -19.26
N GLY A 421 2.47 2.24 -18.67
CA GLY A 421 1.15 2.80 -18.40
C GLY A 421 0.54 2.32 -17.08
N LEU A 422 -0.19 3.23 -16.42
CA LEU A 422 -0.69 3.06 -15.06
C LEU A 422 -1.57 1.81 -14.93
N LEU A 423 -2.52 1.62 -15.85
CA LEU A 423 -3.46 0.50 -15.85
C LEU A 423 -2.74 -0.86 -15.88
N LYS A 424 -1.72 -1.00 -16.72
CA LYS A 424 -1.00 -2.28 -16.86
C LYS A 424 -0.09 -2.56 -15.67
N VAL A 425 0.46 -1.52 -15.05
CA VAL A 425 1.22 -1.66 -13.80
C VAL A 425 0.28 -2.00 -12.64
N GLN A 426 -0.94 -1.44 -12.59
CA GLN A 426 -1.97 -1.83 -11.64
C GLN A 426 -2.33 -3.32 -11.77
N ILE A 427 -2.53 -3.82 -13.00
CA ILE A 427 -2.76 -5.25 -13.25
C ILE A 427 -1.60 -6.11 -12.73
N GLN A 428 -0.36 -5.69 -12.94
CA GLN A 428 0.81 -6.37 -12.37
C GLN A 428 0.74 -6.43 -10.84
N CYS A 429 0.35 -5.33 -10.19
CA CYS A 429 0.27 -5.28 -8.73
C CYS A 429 -0.85 -6.16 -8.18
N PHE A 430 -2.01 -6.21 -8.83
CA PHE A 430 -3.08 -7.16 -8.49
C PHE A 430 -2.62 -8.61 -8.63
N LEU A 431 -1.97 -8.99 -9.73
CA LEU A 431 -1.48 -10.36 -9.92
C LEU A 431 -0.39 -10.74 -8.91
N ALA A 432 0.51 -9.81 -8.57
CA ALA A 432 1.52 -10.03 -7.55
C ALA A 432 0.89 -10.20 -6.15
N ALA A 433 -0.04 -9.32 -5.78
CA ALA A 433 -0.75 -9.39 -4.50
C ALA A 433 -1.61 -10.67 -4.40
N ALA A 434 -2.31 -11.03 -5.47
CA ALA A 434 -3.07 -12.28 -5.57
C ALA A 434 -2.16 -13.51 -5.39
N ALA A 435 -1.02 -13.56 -6.07
CA ALA A 435 -0.06 -14.65 -5.93
C ALA A 435 0.48 -14.78 -4.49
N GLN A 436 0.76 -13.65 -3.82
CA GLN A 436 1.18 -13.63 -2.42
C GLN A 436 0.08 -14.16 -1.49
N ASN A 437 -1.16 -13.69 -1.67
CA ASN A 437 -2.30 -14.16 -0.89
C ASN A 437 -2.55 -15.66 -1.11
N ILE A 438 -2.58 -16.13 -2.36
CA ILE A 438 -2.72 -17.56 -2.70
C ILE A 438 -1.66 -18.41 -2.02
N LYS A 439 -0.37 -18.02 -2.14
CA LYS A 439 0.74 -18.74 -1.50
C LYS A 439 0.56 -18.79 0.01
N LYS A 440 0.12 -17.69 0.62
CA LYS A 440 -0.11 -17.60 2.06
C LYS A 440 -1.26 -18.49 2.52
N ILE A 441 -2.41 -18.42 1.85
CA ILE A 441 -3.58 -19.26 2.10
C ILE A 441 -3.18 -20.73 2.03
N ALA A 442 -2.49 -21.14 0.95
CA ALA A 442 -2.07 -22.50 0.72
C ALA A 442 -1.11 -23.03 1.80
N LEU A 443 -0.11 -22.23 2.20
CA LEU A 443 0.84 -22.63 3.23
C LEU A 443 0.19 -22.72 4.61
N MET A 444 -0.71 -21.79 4.93
CA MET A 444 -1.44 -21.81 6.19
C MET A 444 -2.40 -23.00 6.29
N GLU A 445 -3.19 -23.28 5.25
CA GLU A 445 -4.05 -24.45 5.23
C GLU A 445 -3.27 -25.75 5.31
N ALA A 446 -2.17 -25.87 4.57
CA ALA A 446 -1.32 -27.05 4.63
C ALA A 446 -0.76 -27.27 6.05
N TYR A 447 -0.39 -26.18 6.74
CA TYR A 447 0.06 -26.23 8.13
C TYR A 447 -1.07 -26.63 9.10
N LEU A 448 -2.26 -26.05 8.94
CA LEU A 448 -3.46 -26.37 9.73
C LEU A 448 -3.86 -27.84 9.58
N ARG A 449 -3.92 -28.34 8.34
CA ARG A 449 -4.23 -29.75 8.04
C ARG A 449 -3.18 -30.70 8.64
N LYS A 450 -1.89 -30.35 8.55
CA LYS A 450 -0.80 -31.17 9.12
C LYS A 450 -0.84 -31.23 10.65
N THR A 451 -1.29 -30.16 11.31
CA THR A 451 -1.34 -30.08 12.77
C THR A 451 -2.64 -30.59 13.37
N GLY A 452 -3.65 -30.93 12.54
CA GLY A 452 -4.98 -31.33 13.03
C GLY A 452 -5.77 -30.19 13.68
N LEU A 453 -5.32 -28.95 13.53
CA LEU A 453 -5.89 -27.76 14.19
C LEU A 453 -6.76 -26.97 13.21
N ASN A 454 -7.92 -26.52 13.67
CA ASN A 454 -8.70 -25.48 13.00
C ASN A 454 -7.99 -24.11 13.17
N ALA A 455 -8.10 -23.20 12.18
CA ALA A 455 -7.59 -21.83 12.25
C ALA A 455 -8.02 -21.09 13.54
N ARG A 456 -9.21 -21.40 14.09
CA ARG A 456 -9.70 -20.90 15.38
C ARG A 456 -8.89 -21.43 16.58
N GLN A 457 -8.43 -22.68 16.55
CA GLN A 457 -7.64 -23.31 17.63
C GLN A 457 -6.19 -22.81 17.65
N ILE A 458 -5.61 -22.46 16.49
CA ILE A 458 -4.26 -21.87 16.44
C ILE A 458 -4.21 -20.51 17.13
N VAL A 459 -5.24 -19.68 16.98
CA VAL A 459 -5.30 -18.39 17.68
C VAL A 459 -5.33 -18.61 19.19
N GLN A 460 -6.11 -19.58 19.70
CA GLN A 460 -6.14 -19.94 21.12
C GLN A 460 -4.78 -20.40 21.64
N ILE A 461 -4.08 -21.26 20.90
CA ILE A 461 -2.76 -21.78 21.28
C ILE A 461 -1.73 -20.65 21.29
N VAL A 462 -1.68 -19.80 20.27
CA VAL A 462 -0.75 -18.66 20.20
C VAL A 462 -1.06 -17.62 21.28
N THR A 463 -2.33 -17.40 21.63
CA THR A 463 -2.69 -16.53 22.77
C THR A 463 -2.33 -17.15 24.12
N GLN A 464 -2.42 -18.48 24.29
CA GLN A 464 -1.96 -19.15 25.52
C GLN A 464 -0.44 -19.07 25.70
N PHE A 465 0.35 -19.24 24.63
CA PHE A 465 1.81 -19.11 24.70
C PHE A 465 2.28 -17.67 24.96
N SER A 466 1.48 -16.64 24.64
CA SER A 466 1.80 -15.25 25.00
C SER A 466 1.42 -14.90 26.45
N VAL A 467 0.62 -15.72 27.14
CA VAL A 467 0.22 -15.53 28.55
C VAL A 467 1.15 -16.29 29.50
N TYR A 468 1.72 -17.42 29.06
CA TYR A 468 2.71 -18.18 29.82
C TYR A 468 4.10 -17.95 29.22
N GLY A 469 4.83 -16.97 29.76
CA GLY A 469 6.20 -16.63 29.35
C GLY A 469 7.22 -17.76 29.58
N LEU A 470 7.20 -18.78 28.74
CA LEU A 470 8.20 -19.84 28.71
C LEU A 470 9.29 -19.47 27.70
N LYS A 471 10.44 -19.07 28.24
CA LYS A 471 11.71 -18.99 27.52
C LYS A 471 12.04 -20.39 26.97
N ALA A 472 12.22 -20.51 25.67
CA ALA A 472 12.75 -21.72 25.06
C ALA A 472 14.23 -21.88 25.45
N ALA A 473 14.56 -23.04 26.00
CA ALA A 473 15.92 -23.58 26.07
C ALA A 473 16.34 -24.11 24.70
#